data_AF-A0A4S9F315-F1
#
_entry.id   AF-A0A4S9F315-F1
#
_cell.length_a   1.000
_cell.length_b   1.000
_cell.length_c   1.000
_cell.angle_alpha   90.00
_cell.angle_beta   90.00
_cell.angle_gamma   90.00
#
_symmetry.space_group_name_H-M   'P 1'
#
loop_
_entity.id
_entity.type
_entity.pdbx_description
1 polymer ?
#
loop_
_entity_poly.entity_id
_entity_poly.type
_entity_poly.pdbx_seq_one_letter_code
_entity_poly.pdbx_strand_id
1 'polypeptide(L)'
;MFPGRDAYDFRVVKYKGESMLSWIISTNEYYPDHPGGKAVLVNDKYELVNTTLPLFDTPEFNIHEYNIINDGASVLTLYSNPVLVNETWIQDDGIAEIDLSTGAILFRWSSLEHISLNASNFHLPKAGTTSQKRPWDWFHANSIDKNADGDYLLSSRHTSCIYKISGSDGSLIWQLGGKTSDFDHSSGFNFSWQHDARFRHEDKITTVISFFDNAGIGMTTEDKTTGNWSRAVVVELNTSASPMTTRVLRSYDRPDHETSIARGSMQMLPNDNVFIGWASYGLISEVTQDGTPVMEARFVDETMSTYRSYKFNFTGRPSLPPVTKSIVYGSTPKRANTFHYCSWNGATDVNSWNLYGSSKNSSDSFTLLANVEKTDFETMYMTRGFVTYLYVEAIGADGKVMGRSIPTASELPRTWIGTFCTADGICEIDEHDESLQKPEHEHSGAKLDHGMEVTSLTKDALDEPMMLGIGLSVIIAM
;
A
#
# COMPACT_ATOMS: atom_id res chain seq x y z
N MET A 1 -0.61 -12.55 -9.55
CA MET A 1 0.11 -12.18 -10.78
C MET A 1 1.63 -12.35 -10.65
N PHE A 2 2.24 -12.14 -9.47
CA PHE A 2 3.70 -12.19 -9.28
C PHE A 2 4.09 -12.92 -7.99
N PRO A 3 4.04 -14.26 -7.94
CA PRO A 3 4.29 -15.01 -6.72
C PRO A 3 5.77 -14.91 -6.27
N GLY A 4 5.97 -14.83 -4.95
CA GLY A 4 7.32 -14.84 -4.36
C GLY A 4 8.15 -13.57 -4.63
N ARG A 5 7.50 -12.44 -4.85
CA ARG A 5 8.15 -11.13 -5.02
C ARG A 5 7.44 -10.09 -4.18
N ASP A 6 8.22 -9.16 -3.63
CA ASP A 6 7.71 -8.05 -2.84
C ASP A 6 7.20 -6.94 -3.75
N ALA A 7 6.16 -6.24 -3.30
CA ALA A 7 5.62 -5.07 -3.96
C ALA A 7 6.05 -3.79 -3.22
N TYR A 8 6.55 -2.80 -3.96
CA TYR A 8 6.93 -1.49 -3.44
C TYR A 8 6.20 -0.38 -4.17
N ASP A 9 6.08 0.77 -3.52
CA ASP A 9 5.48 1.98 -4.11
C ASP A 9 4.08 1.73 -4.72
N PHE A 10 3.27 0.91 -4.03
CA PHE A 10 1.90 0.61 -4.46
C PHE A 10 0.98 1.80 -4.22
N ARG A 11 0.50 2.41 -5.31
CA ARG A 11 -0.33 3.62 -5.26
C ARG A 11 -1.29 3.72 -6.42
N VAL A 12 -2.27 4.60 -6.27
CA VAL A 12 -3.13 5.04 -7.37
C VAL A 12 -2.40 6.13 -8.13
N VAL A 13 -2.47 6.06 -9.46
CA VAL A 13 -1.88 7.02 -10.39
C VAL A 13 -2.91 7.48 -11.42
N LYS A 14 -2.65 8.63 -12.04
CA LYS A 14 -3.39 9.10 -13.21
C LYS A 14 -2.67 8.70 -14.49
N TYR A 15 -3.40 8.05 -15.39
CA TYR A 15 -2.90 7.62 -16.68
C TYR A 15 -4.00 7.80 -17.74
N LYS A 16 -3.80 8.74 -18.66
CA LYS A 16 -4.75 9.08 -19.73
C LYS A 16 -6.16 9.41 -19.22
N GLY A 17 -6.23 10.16 -18.12
CA GLY A 17 -7.47 10.59 -17.47
C GLY A 17 -8.07 9.57 -16.49
N GLU A 18 -7.61 8.32 -16.52
CA GLU A 18 -8.14 7.24 -15.69
C GLU A 18 -7.31 7.06 -14.41
N SER A 19 -7.98 6.63 -13.33
CA SER A 19 -7.28 6.21 -12.11
C SER A 19 -6.87 4.75 -12.24
N MET A 20 -5.57 4.48 -12.13
CA MET A 20 -4.99 3.14 -12.25
C MET A 20 -4.17 2.81 -11.00
N LEU A 21 -3.81 1.54 -10.82
CA LEU A 21 -2.90 1.10 -9.76
C LEU A 21 -1.51 0.84 -10.34
N SER A 22 -0.47 1.30 -9.66
CA SER A 22 0.92 1.04 -10.02
C SER A 22 1.72 0.53 -8.84
N TRP A 23 2.70 -0.35 -9.09
CA TRP A 23 3.70 -0.75 -8.10
C TRP A 23 4.95 -1.29 -8.78
N ILE A 24 6.03 -1.35 -8.01
CA ILE A 24 7.27 -2.00 -8.36
C ILE A 24 7.26 -3.42 -7.80
N ILE A 25 7.76 -4.37 -8.57
CA ILE A 25 7.95 -5.76 -8.16
C ILE A 25 9.45 -6.00 -8.04
N SER A 26 9.86 -6.54 -6.90
CA SER A 26 11.25 -6.79 -6.55
C SER A 26 11.96 -7.78 -7.49
N THR A 27 13.28 -7.81 -7.39
CA THR A 27 14.12 -8.82 -8.05
C THR A 27 13.84 -10.22 -7.52
N ASN A 28 13.89 -11.23 -8.37
CA ASN A 28 13.91 -12.63 -7.95
C ASN A 28 14.60 -13.49 -9.01
N GLU A 29 15.83 -13.93 -8.71
CA GLU A 29 16.68 -14.73 -9.60
C GLU A 29 16.07 -16.09 -9.98
N TYR A 30 15.15 -16.62 -9.16
CA TYR A 30 14.47 -17.89 -9.43
C TYR A 30 13.27 -17.75 -10.38
N TYR A 31 12.86 -16.52 -10.71
CA TYR A 31 11.80 -16.26 -11.68
C TYR A 31 12.40 -15.73 -12.99
N PRO A 32 12.39 -16.53 -14.09
CA PRO A 32 13.05 -16.18 -15.34
C PRO A 32 12.42 -14.97 -16.04
N ASP A 33 11.13 -14.72 -15.80
CA ASP A 33 10.43 -13.56 -16.35
C ASP A 33 10.83 -12.29 -15.57
N HIS A 34 11.76 -11.52 -16.13
CA HIS A 34 12.29 -10.26 -15.57
C HIS A 34 12.92 -10.43 -14.17
N PRO A 35 14.06 -11.14 -14.05
CA PRO A 35 14.73 -11.39 -12.76
C PRO A 35 15.16 -10.10 -12.05
N GLY A 36 15.48 -9.04 -12.80
CA GLY A 36 15.84 -7.71 -12.31
C GLY A 36 14.69 -6.84 -11.79
N GLY A 37 13.49 -7.41 -11.60
CA GLY A 37 12.31 -6.63 -11.19
C GLY A 37 11.71 -5.80 -12.32
N LYS A 38 10.58 -5.15 -12.04
CA LYS A 38 9.87 -4.28 -13.00
C LYS A 38 8.79 -3.48 -12.28
N ALA A 39 8.36 -2.38 -12.88
CA ALA A 39 7.14 -1.70 -12.47
C ALA A 39 5.95 -2.13 -13.33
N VAL A 40 4.76 -2.16 -12.73
CA VAL A 40 3.52 -2.56 -13.38
C VAL A 40 2.44 -1.51 -13.20
N LEU A 41 1.57 -1.41 -14.20
CA LEU A 41 0.39 -0.56 -14.21
C LEU A 41 -0.81 -1.44 -14.54
N VAL A 42 -1.86 -1.38 -13.72
CA VAL A 42 -3.10 -2.13 -13.91
C VAL A 42 -4.32 -1.22 -13.81
N ASN A 43 -5.38 -1.56 -14.53
CA ASN A 43 -6.64 -0.80 -14.53
C ASN A 43 -7.51 -1.12 -13.29
N ASP A 44 -8.69 -0.52 -13.23
CA ASP A 44 -9.71 -0.74 -12.20
C ASP A 44 -10.27 -2.18 -12.16
N LYS A 45 -10.07 -2.95 -13.22
CA LYS A 45 -10.41 -4.39 -13.30
C LYS A 45 -9.27 -5.32 -12.91
N TYR A 46 -8.13 -4.76 -12.47
CA TYR A 46 -6.90 -5.49 -12.14
C TYR A 46 -6.24 -6.18 -13.34
N GLU A 47 -6.47 -5.66 -14.55
CA GLU A 47 -5.85 -6.14 -15.80
C GLU A 47 -4.57 -5.34 -16.08
N LEU A 48 -3.53 -6.02 -16.54
CA LEU A 48 -2.24 -5.40 -16.86
C LEU A 48 -2.37 -4.45 -18.06
N VAL A 49 -2.05 -3.17 -17.83
CA VAL A 49 -2.07 -2.11 -18.86
C VAL A 49 -0.67 -1.89 -19.43
N ASN A 50 0.34 -1.76 -18.58
CA ASN A 50 1.71 -1.53 -19.00
C ASN A 50 2.72 -2.11 -18.01
N THR A 51 3.96 -2.26 -18.46
CA THR A 51 5.11 -2.66 -17.66
C THR A 51 6.32 -1.82 -18.05
N THR A 52 7.06 -1.33 -17.06
CA THR A 52 8.33 -0.64 -17.26
C THR A 52 9.46 -1.51 -16.72
N LEU A 53 10.47 -1.75 -17.54
CA LEU A 53 11.63 -2.57 -17.21
C LEU A 53 12.78 -1.72 -16.67
N PRO A 54 13.79 -2.33 -16.01
CA PRO A 54 15.01 -1.62 -15.62
C PRO A 54 15.65 -0.94 -16.82
N LEU A 55 16.41 0.12 -16.57
CA LEU A 55 17.24 0.75 -17.61
C LEU A 55 18.26 -0.27 -18.13
N PHE A 56 18.56 -0.21 -19.43
CA PHE A 56 19.38 -1.20 -20.13
C PHE A 56 20.76 -1.47 -19.49
N ASP A 57 21.34 -0.45 -18.87
CA ASP A 57 22.67 -0.46 -18.26
C ASP A 57 22.66 -0.58 -16.73
N THR A 58 21.51 -0.97 -16.15
CA THR A 58 21.33 -1.11 -14.71
C THR A 58 20.99 -2.55 -14.34
N PRO A 59 21.48 -3.08 -13.20
CA PRO A 59 21.28 -4.48 -12.84
C PRO A 59 19.82 -4.82 -12.47
N GLU A 60 19.09 -3.85 -11.91
CA GLU A 60 17.75 -4.06 -11.35
C GLU A 60 16.90 -2.79 -11.38
N PHE A 61 15.59 -2.97 -11.23
CA PHE A 61 14.64 -1.88 -11.03
C PHE A 61 14.77 -1.37 -9.61
N ASN A 62 15.12 -0.10 -9.43
CA ASN A 62 15.23 0.48 -8.10
C ASN A 62 13.83 0.53 -7.44
N ILE A 63 13.73 0.00 -6.22
CA ILE A 63 12.45 -0.17 -5.51
C ILE A 63 11.89 1.10 -4.86
N HIS A 64 12.66 2.20 -4.84
CA HIS A 64 12.36 3.36 -4.00
C HIS A 64 11.36 4.32 -4.64
N GLU A 65 11.31 4.41 -5.97
CA GLU A 65 10.44 5.35 -6.66
C GLU A 65 9.99 4.89 -8.05
N TYR A 66 8.68 4.99 -8.29
CA TYR A 66 8.07 4.90 -9.61
C TYR A 66 6.91 5.90 -9.74
N ASN A 67 7.25 7.17 -9.99
CA ASN A 67 6.31 8.29 -9.95
C ASN A 67 5.82 8.65 -11.36
N ILE A 68 4.62 8.17 -11.72
CA ILE A 68 3.98 8.52 -12.99
C ILE A 68 3.46 9.96 -12.92
N ILE A 69 3.92 10.77 -13.86
CA ILE A 69 3.60 12.20 -13.94
C ILE A 69 2.92 12.56 -15.27
N ASN A 70 2.43 13.79 -15.37
CA ASN A 70 1.84 14.33 -16.61
C ASN A 70 0.74 13.43 -17.20
N ASP A 71 -0.15 12.92 -16.34
CA ASP A 71 -1.27 12.03 -16.71
C ASP A 71 -0.81 10.79 -17.52
N GLY A 72 0.36 10.24 -17.18
CA GLY A 72 0.88 9.04 -17.82
C GLY A 72 1.72 9.28 -19.07
N ALA A 73 2.13 10.52 -19.34
CA ALA A 73 3.07 10.81 -20.42
C ALA A 73 4.49 10.34 -20.10
N SER A 74 4.96 10.58 -18.87
CA SER A 74 6.28 10.16 -18.42
C SER A 74 6.27 9.60 -16.99
N VAL A 75 7.35 8.93 -16.61
CA VAL A 75 7.57 8.41 -15.27
C VAL A 75 8.95 8.83 -14.77
N LEU A 76 9.02 9.22 -13.50
CA LEU A 76 10.27 9.41 -12.77
C LEU A 76 10.63 8.12 -12.05
N THR A 77 11.84 7.64 -12.28
CA THR A 77 12.42 6.48 -11.59
C THR A 77 13.80 6.84 -11.06
N LEU A 78 14.20 6.14 -10.01
CA LEU A 78 15.60 6.09 -9.60
C LEU A 78 16.29 4.91 -10.28
N TYR A 79 17.61 4.98 -10.36
CA TYR A 79 18.44 3.83 -10.70
C TYR A 79 19.66 3.77 -9.79
N SER A 80 20.26 2.60 -9.69
CA SER A 80 21.49 2.36 -8.94
C SER A 80 22.42 1.49 -9.79
N ASN A 81 23.63 1.97 -10.06
CA ASN A 81 24.61 1.28 -10.89
C ASN A 81 25.96 1.13 -10.18
N PRO A 82 26.49 -0.09 -9.99
CA PRO A 82 27.82 -0.29 -9.44
C PRO A 82 28.91 0.18 -10.42
N VAL A 83 29.74 1.14 -10.01
CA VAL A 83 30.88 1.68 -10.78
C VAL A 83 32.18 1.45 -10.01
N LEU A 84 33.22 0.96 -10.69
CA LEU A 84 34.54 0.78 -10.09
C LEU A 84 35.38 2.06 -10.23
N VAL A 85 35.75 2.68 -9.11
CA VAL A 85 36.61 3.87 -9.05
C VAL A 85 37.73 3.62 -8.05
N ASN A 86 38.99 3.70 -8.51
CA ASN A 86 40.17 3.53 -7.65
C ASN A 86 40.09 2.30 -6.72
N GLU A 87 39.83 1.12 -7.31
CA GLU A 87 39.68 -0.17 -6.60
C GLU A 87 38.50 -0.25 -5.61
N THR A 88 37.63 0.76 -5.60
CA THR A 88 36.39 0.78 -4.80
C THR A 88 35.20 0.69 -5.75
N TRP A 89 34.39 -0.34 -5.60
CA TRP A 89 33.04 -0.35 -6.17
C TRP A 89 32.16 0.62 -5.38
N ILE A 90 31.56 1.56 -6.08
CA ILE A 90 30.69 2.62 -5.55
C ILE A 90 29.33 2.51 -6.24
N GLN A 91 28.26 2.73 -5.49
CA GLN A 91 26.92 2.77 -6.07
C GLN A 91 26.67 4.16 -6.65
N ASP A 92 26.54 4.25 -7.97
CA ASP A 92 26.06 5.46 -8.63
C ASP A 92 24.54 5.44 -8.65
N ASP A 93 23.93 6.22 -7.77
CA ASP A 93 22.50 6.46 -7.80
C ASP A 93 22.20 7.61 -8.76
N GLY A 94 21.04 7.55 -9.41
CA GLY A 94 20.65 8.55 -10.36
C GLY A 94 19.16 8.62 -10.64
N ILE A 95 18.80 9.59 -11.46
CA ILE A 95 17.44 9.88 -11.91
C ILE A 95 17.30 9.42 -13.35
N ALA A 96 16.16 8.84 -13.70
CA ALA A 96 15.71 8.81 -15.07
C ALA A 96 14.24 9.26 -15.18
N GLU A 97 13.98 10.12 -16.16
CA GLU A 97 12.62 10.36 -16.64
C GLU A 97 12.43 9.61 -17.96
N ILE A 98 11.37 8.80 -18.03
CA ILE A 98 11.11 7.92 -19.17
C ILE A 98 9.75 8.28 -19.76
N ASP A 99 9.69 8.47 -21.08
CA ASP A 99 8.43 8.56 -21.81
C ASP A 99 7.74 7.19 -21.82
N LEU A 100 6.54 7.10 -21.24
CA LEU A 100 5.84 5.83 -21.06
C LEU A 100 5.24 5.27 -22.35
N SER A 101 5.20 6.06 -23.43
CA SER A 101 4.66 5.64 -24.73
C SER A 101 5.73 5.05 -25.65
N THR A 102 6.96 5.56 -25.56
CA THR A 102 8.08 5.19 -26.43
C THR A 102 9.19 4.44 -25.70
N GLY A 103 9.28 4.56 -24.37
CA GLY A 103 10.41 4.07 -23.58
C GLY A 103 11.67 4.94 -23.69
N ALA A 104 11.59 6.12 -24.33
CA ALA A 104 12.72 7.02 -24.46
C ALA A 104 13.11 7.65 -23.12
N ILE A 105 14.41 7.75 -22.85
CA ILE A 105 14.93 8.49 -21.70
C ILE A 105 14.89 9.98 -22.05
N LEU A 106 14.06 10.74 -21.35
CA LEU A 106 13.89 12.18 -21.51
C LEU A 106 14.94 12.97 -20.71
N PHE A 107 15.35 12.44 -19.56
CA PHE A 107 16.36 13.02 -18.71
C PHE A 107 17.09 11.92 -17.95
N ARG A 108 18.39 12.09 -17.73
CA ARG A 108 19.21 11.19 -16.90
C ARG A 108 20.24 12.00 -16.12
N TRP A 109 20.43 11.66 -14.86
CA TRP A 109 21.36 12.35 -13.97
C TRP A 109 22.08 11.36 -13.06
N SER A 110 23.39 11.55 -12.86
CA SER A 110 24.26 10.70 -12.05
C SER A 110 24.77 11.44 -10.81
N SER A 111 24.66 10.81 -9.64
CA SER A 111 25.19 11.36 -8.39
C SER A 111 26.72 11.48 -8.42
N LEU A 112 27.43 10.51 -9.00
CA LEU A 112 28.90 10.54 -9.08
C LEU A 112 29.45 11.68 -9.94
N GLU A 113 28.69 12.14 -10.93
CA GLU A 113 29.09 13.26 -11.78
C GLU A 113 28.94 14.62 -11.10
N HIS A 114 28.04 14.74 -10.11
CA HIS A 114 27.60 16.03 -9.59
C HIS A 114 27.86 16.23 -8.10
N ILE A 115 27.99 15.15 -7.32
CA ILE A 115 28.10 15.21 -5.86
C ILE A 115 29.42 14.56 -5.41
N SER A 116 30.14 15.26 -4.54
CA SER A 116 31.36 14.72 -3.94
C SER A 116 31.06 13.57 -2.98
N LEU A 117 31.84 12.48 -3.06
CA LEU A 117 31.74 11.33 -2.15
C LEU A 117 31.84 11.71 -0.65
N ASN A 118 32.50 12.83 -0.33
CA ASN A 118 32.59 13.33 1.05
C ASN A 118 31.24 13.81 1.61
N ALA A 119 30.23 14.01 0.76
CA ALA A 119 28.86 14.31 1.19
C ALA A 119 28.24 13.15 1.99
N SER A 120 28.70 11.90 1.79
CA SER A 120 28.21 10.74 2.53
C SER A 120 28.45 10.89 4.04
N ASN A 121 27.48 10.52 4.84
CA ASN A 121 27.65 10.36 6.28
C ASN A 121 28.42 9.08 6.64
N PHE A 122 28.60 8.16 5.68
CA PHE A 122 29.47 7.00 5.85
C PHE A 122 30.92 7.32 5.49
N HIS A 123 31.85 6.63 6.16
CA HIS A 123 33.27 6.70 5.82
C HIS A 123 33.54 6.00 4.49
N LEU A 124 34.44 6.58 3.69
CA LEU A 124 34.96 5.93 2.48
C LEU A 124 35.60 4.58 2.88
N PRO A 125 35.18 3.45 2.28
CA PRO A 125 35.76 2.16 2.56
C PRO A 125 37.21 2.07 2.10
N LYS A 126 37.94 1.07 2.62
CA LYS A 126 39.29 0.78 2.15
C LYS A 126 39.22 0.24 0.71
N ALA A 127 40.20 0.60 -0.11
CA ALA A 127 40.35 0.06 -1.44
C ALA A 127 40.33 -1.48 -1.43
N GLY A 128 39.62 -2.08 -2.38
CA GLY A 128 39.49 -3.54 -2.50
C GLY A 128 38.55 -4.22 -1.49
N THR A 129 37.86 -3.49 -0.60
CA THR A 129 36.91 -4.11 0.36
C THR A 129 35.47 -4.17 -0.12
N THR A 130 35.13 -3.49 -1.22
CA THR A 130 33.81 -3.55 -1.85
C THR A 130 33.85 -4.42 -3.11
N SER A 131 32.67 -4.80 -3.62
CA SER A 131 32.55 -5.63 -4.83
C SER A 131 31.41 -5.14 -5.71
N GLN A 132 31.35 -5.57 -6.96
CA GLN A 132 30.24 -5.17 -7.86
C GLN A 132 28.85 -5.52 -7.28
N LYS A 133 28.74 -6.64 -6.56
CA LYS A 133 27.49 -7.07 -5.90
C LYS A 133 27.23 -6.39 -4.55
N ARG A 134 28.23 -5.73 -3.98
CA ARG A 134 28.17 -4.99 -2.72
C ARG A 134 28.99 -3.71 -2.86
N PRO A 135 28.56 -2.78 -3.73
CA PRO A 135 29.22 -1.50 -3.87
C PRO A 135 29.02 -0.67 -2.60
N TRP A 136 29.82 0.37 -2.45
CA TRP A 136 29.62 1.34 -1.37
C TRP A 136 28.38 2.20 -1.67
N ASP A 137 27.34 1.99 -0.88
CA ASP A 137 26.10 2.76 -0.91
C ASP A 137 26.29 4.07 -0.14
N TRP A 138 26.86 5.07 -0.81
CA TRP A 138 27.27 6.33 -0.22
C TRP A 138 26.18 7.42 -0.28
N PHE A 139 25.27 7.33 -1.25
CA PHE A 139 24.25 8.34 -1.57
C PHE A 139 22.84 7.87 -1.18
N HIS A 140 22.40 6.70 -1.61
CA HIS A 140 21.09 6.14 -1.28
C HIS A 140 19.93 7.08 -1.61
N ALA A 141 19.73 7.33 -2.90
CA ALA A 141 18.58 8.07 -3.40
C ALA A 141 17.28 7.31 -3.09
N ASN A 142 16.27 7.98 -2.53
CA ASN A 142 15.05 7.30 -2.04
C ASN A 142 13.72 7.95 -2.44
N SER A 143 13.75 9.12 -3.07
CA SER A 143 12.57 9.74 -3.66
C SER A 143 12.96 10.79 -4.69
N ILE A 144 12.12 10.93 -5.71
CA ILE A 144 12.22 12.00 -6.70
C ILE A 144 10.84 12.60 -7.01
N ASP A 145 10.80 13.92 -7.12
CA ASP A 145 9.66 14.68 -7.63
C ASP A 145 10.09 15.70 -8.69
N LYS A 146 9.14 16.26 -9.44
CA LYS A 146 9.41 17.25 -10.50
C LYS A 146 8.45 18.44 -10.38
N ASN A 147 8.97 19.66 -10.48
CA ASN A 147 8.16 20.88 -10.45
C ASN A 147 7.59 21.22 -11.85
N ALA A 148 6.86 22.34 -11.94
CA ALA A 148 6.28 22.83 -13.19
C ALA A 148 7.32 23.40 -14.17
N ASP A 149 8.47 23.89 -13.68
CA ASP A 149 9.55 24.44 -14.50
C ASP A 149 10.44 23.34 -15.12
N GLY A 150 10.28 22.10 -14.66
CA GLY A 150 11.00 20.93 -15.15
C GLY A 150 12.17 20.49 -14.28
N ASP A 151 12.43 21.16 -13.16
CA ASP A 151 13.47 20.80 -12.19
C ASP A 151 13.03 19.65 -11.29
N TYR A 152 14.04 18.91 -10.80
CA TYR A 152 13.85 17.72 -9.98
C TYR A 152 14.18 17.98 -8.53
N LEU A 153 13.42 17.37 -7.62
CA LEU A 153 13.70 17.30 -6.19
C LEU A 153 14.15 15.88 -5.85
N LEU A 154 15.38 15.70 -5.39
CA LEU A 154 15.97 14.40 -5.10
C LEU A 154 16.30 14.30 -3.61
N SER A 155 15.81 13.26 -2.93
CA SER A 155 16.19 12.98 -1.55
C SER A 155 17.24 11.88 -1.50
N SER A 156 18.31 12.13 -0.74
CA SER A 156 19.36 11.17 -0.42
C SER A 156 19.38 10.90 1.08
N ARG A 157 19.21 9.62 1.42
CA ARG A 157 19.22 9.15 2.80
C ARG A 157 20.61 9.29 3.41
N HIS A 158 21.66 8.84 2.71
CA HIS A 158 22.99 8.68 3.29
C HIS A 158 23.80 9.99 3.33
N THR A 159 23.34 11.04 2.63
CA THR A 159 23.89 12.39 2.81
C THR A 159 23.03 13.26 3.74
N SER A 160 21.87 12.76 4.21
CA SER A 160 20.87 13.56 4.95
C SER A 160 20.54 14.89 4.25
N CYS A 161 20.37 14.83 2.92
CA CYS A 161 20.23 16.03 2.09
C CYS A 161 19.16 15.86 1.02
N ILE A 162 18.45 16.95 0.76
CA ILE A 162 17.49 17.10 -0.33
C ILE A 162 18.08 18.08 -1.34
N TYR A 163 18.14 17.68 -2.61
CA TYR A 163 18.74 18.45 -3.69
C TYR A 163 17.67 18.93 -4.66
N LYS A 164 17.78 20.18 -5.13
CA LYS A 164 17.09 20.63 -6.33
C LYS A 164 18.05 20.62 -7.51
N ILE A 165 17.65 19.94 -8.58
CA ILE A 165 18.47 19.72 -9.78
C ILE A 165 17.77 20.38 -10.97
N SER A 166 18.51 21.20 -11.72
CA SER A 166 18.04 21.84 -12.95
C SER A 166 17.66 20.80 -13.98
N GLY A 167 16.43 20.87 -14.48
CA GLY A 167 15.96 19.97 -15.54
C GLY A 167 16.58 20.27 -16.91
N SER A 168 17.23 21.43 -17.06
CA SER A 168 17.79 21.89 -18.34
C SER A 168 19.20 21.38 -18.60
N ASP A 169 20.03 21.26 -17.56
CA ASP A 169 21.45 20.93 -17.66
C ASP A 169 21.98 20.00 -16.55
N GLY A 170 21.12 19.59 -15.60
CA GLY A 170 21.51 18.72 -14.50
C GLY A 170 22.31 19.39 -13.38
N SER A 171 22.54 20.70 -13.43
CA SER A 171 23.25 21.42 -12.37
C SER A 171 22.45 21.45 -11.06
N LEU A 172 23.17 21.50 -9.94
CA LEU A 172 22.55 21.70 -8.63
C LEU A 172 22.12 23.16 -8.47
N ILE A 173 20.84 23.37 -8.19
CA ILE A 173 20.27 24.70 -7.92
C ILE A 173 20.46 25.05 -6.45
N TRP A 174 20.13 24.12 -5.55
CA TRP A 174 20.40 24.24 -4.13
C TRP A 174 20.41 22.87 -3.45
N GLN A 175 21.02 22.82 -2.28
CA GLN A 175 21.00 21.66 -1.39
C GLN A 175 20.55 22.05 0.02
N LEU A 176 19.54 21.32 0.53
CA LEU A 176 18.97 21.51 1.85
C LEU A 176 19.47 20.41 2.79
N GLY A 177 20.17 20.80 3.85
CA GLY A 177 20.74 19.88 4.84
C GLY A 177 22.10 19.30 4.43
N GLY A 178 22.44 18.16 5.02
CA GLY A 178 23.75 17.51 4.82
C GLY A 178 24.93 18.35 5.33
N LYS A 179 26.13 18.02 4.83
CA LYS A 179 27.39 18.65 5.27
C LYS A 179 27.65 20.05 4.68
N THR A 180 26.96 20.41 3.59
CA THR A 180 27.22 21.64 2.82
C THR A 180 25.94 22.38 2.42
N SER A 181 24.97 22.50 3.33
CA SER A 181 23.68 23.16 3.07
C SER A 181 23.83 24.61 2.56
N ASP A 182 23.02 25.00 1.58
CA ASP A 182 22.90 26.38 1.10
C ASP A 182 21.96 27.24 1.97
N PHE A 183 21.27 26.60 2.92
CA PHE A 183 20.29 27.22 3.79
C PHE A 183 20.85 27.49 5.18
N ASP A 184 20.53 28.66 5.74
CA ASP A 184 20.79 28.98 7.13
C ASP A 184 19.87 28.17 8.06
N HIS A 185 20.51 27.39 8.93
CA HIS A 185 19.88 26.56 9.95
C HIS A 185 19.85 27.23 11.34
N SER A 186 20.26 28.51 11.45
CA SER A 186 20.33 29.24 12.72
C SER A 186 18.98 29.31 13.48
N SER A 187 17.86 29.14 12.77
CA SER A 187 16.51 29.04 13.33
C SER A 187 16.21 27.70 14.03
N GLY A 188 17.14 26.74 14.02
CA GLY A 188 17.04 25.46 14.72
C GLY A 188 16.38 24.34 13.92
N PHE A 189 16.04 24.55 12.65
CA PHE A 189 15.52 23.50 11.79
C PHE A 189 16.63 22.58 11.28
N ASN A 190 16.53 21.29 11.59
CA ASN A 190 17.45 20.25 11.13
C ASN A 190 16.72 18.91 10.96
N PHE A 191 17.24 18.03 10.12
CA PHE A 191 16.68 16.70 9.83
C PHE A 191 17.77 15.73 9.37
N SER A 192 17.50 14.43 9.43
CA SER A 192 18.46 13.42 8.94
C SER A 192 17.79 12.14 8.46
N TRP A 193 18.47 11.46 7.53
CA TRP A 193 18.07 10.16 6.98
C TRP A 193 16.66 10.15 6.36
N GLN A 194 16.22 11.29 5.84
CA GLN A 194 14.85 11.59 5.42
C GLN A 194 14.41 10.82 4.17
N HIS A 195 13.10 10.64 4.01
CA HIS A 195 12.45 9.97 2.87
C HIS A 195 11.30 10.81 2.29
N ASP A 196 10.87 10.42 1.09
CA ASP A 196 9.64 10.90 0.43
C ASP A 196 9.55 12.43 0.32
N ALA A 197 10.62 13.06 -0.18
CA ALA A 197 10.64 14.49 -0.44
C ALA A 197 9.79 14.82 -1.68
N ARG A 198 8.91 15.81 -1.54
CA ARG A 198 7.94 16.20 -2.57
C ARG A 198 7.76 17.71 -2.65
N PHE A 199 7.57 18.22 -3.86
CA PHE A 199 7.11 19.59 -4.04
C PHE A 199 5.65 19.71 -3.59
N ARG A 200 5.34 20.87 -2.99
CA ARG A 200 3.97 21.25 -2.59
C ARG A 200 3.53 22.55 -3.21
N HIS A 201 4.47 23.48 -3.30
CA HIS A 201 4.28 24.74 -3.97
C HIS A 201 5.64 25.28 -4.38
N GLU A 202 5.70 26.00 -5.49
CA GLU A 202 6.88 26.78 -5.83
C GLU A 202 6.47 28.03 -6.61
N ASP A 203 7.11 29.14 -6.25
CA ASP A 203 7.13 30.38 -7.01
C ASP A 203 8.57 30.92 -7.10
N LYS A 204 8.73 32.17 -7.56
CA LYS A 204 10.04 32.78 -7.80
C LYS A 204 10.89 32.99 -6.54
N ILE A 205 10.28 33.00 -5.37
CA ILE A 205 10.90 33.38 -4.09
C ILE A 205 10.84 32.22 -3.09
N THR A 206 9.80 31.40 -3.20
CA THR A 206 9.43 30.44 -2.19
C THR A 206 9.22 29.05 -2.80
N THR A 207 9.91 28.07 -2.24
CA THR A 207 9.63 26.65 -2.47
C THR A 207 9.08 26.04 -1.19
N VAL A 208 7.93 25.38 -1.26
CA VAL A 208 7.39 24.59 -0.15
C VAL A 208 7.53 23.12 -0.51
N ILE A 209 8.20 22.37 0.36
CA ILE A 209 8.36 20.92 0.24
C ILE A 209 7.78 20.22 1.46
N SER A 210 7.44 18.95 1.28
CA SER A 210 7.19 18.04 2.39
C SER A 210 8.12 16.85 2.33
N PHE A 211 8.40 16.24 3.48
CA PHE A 211 9.16 15.00 3.56
C PHE A 211 8.94 14.30 4.91
N PHE A 212 9.35 13.05 5.00
CA PHE A 212 9.40 12.28 6.23
C PHE A 212 10.82 12.39 6.84
N ASP A 213 10.95 13.09 7.96
CA ASP A 213 12.19 13.21 8.74
C ASP A 213 12.28 12.00 9.66
N ASN A 214 13.10 11.02 9.28
CA ASN A 214 13.31 9.82 10.07
C ASN A 214 13.97 10.14 11.42
N ALA A 215 14.78 11.21 11.50
CA ALA A 215 15.67 11.48 12.62
C ALA A 215 16.49 10.22 13.01
N GLY A 216 16.82 9.40 12.02
CA GLY A 216 17.33 8.05 12.22
C GLY A 216 18.74 8.04 12.82
N ILE A 217 19.05 6.94 13.49
CA ILE A 217 20.42 6.47 13.71
C ILE A 217 20.84 5.76 12.41
N GLY A 218 22.08 5.99 11.95
CA GLY A 218 22.63 5.27 10.80
C GLY A 218 22.90 3.81 11.13
N MET A 219 24.04 3.26 10.71
CA MET A 219 24.36 1.85 10.97
C MET A 219 24.84 1.59 12.42
N THR A 220 25.20 2.65 13.16
CA THR A 220 25.67 2.51 14.56
C THR A 220 24.99 3.52 15.48
N THR A 221 24.94 3.19 16.78
CA THR A 221 24.38 4.04 17.85
C THR A 221 25.18 5.33 18.09
N GLU A 222 26.31 5.51 17.40
CA GLU A 222 27.17 6.68 17.49
C GLU A 222 26.78 7.79 16.49
N ASP A 223 25.91 7.47 15.51
CA ASP A 223 25.43 8.42 14.53
C ASP A 223 24.49 9.44 15.19
N LYS A 224 24.77 10.73 14.99
CA LYS A 224 23.96 11.82 15.54
C LYS A 224 22.58 11.84 14.88
N THR A 225 21.53 11.70 15.68
CA THR A 225 20.17 12.02 15.26
C THR A 225 19.98 13.54 15.30
N THR A 226 19.13 14.07 14.43
CA THR A 226 18.75 15.50 14.44
C THR A 226 17.51 15.78 15.27
N GLY A 227 16.86 14.73 15.77
CA GLY A 227 15.67 14.77 16.61
C GLY A 227 15.55 13.52 17.48
N ASN A 228 14.62 13.56 18.43
CA ASN A 228 14.39 12.44 19.37
C ASN A 228 13.46 11.36 18.78
N TRP A 229 12.66 11.71 17.78
CA TRP A 229 11.67 10.84 17.14
C TRP A 229 11.47 11.25 15.67
N SER A 230 10.88 10.34 14.89
CA SER A 230 10.53 10.65 13.50
C SER A 230 9.34 11.61 13.43
N ARG A 231 9.28 12.37 12.33
CA ARG A 231 8.19 13.33 12.09
C ARG A 231 7.95 13.53 10.60
N ALA A 232 6.71 13.88 10.24
CA ALA A 232 6.39 14.36 8.91
C ALA A 232 6.43 15.89 8.91
N VAL A 233 7.11 16.50 7.94
CA VAL A 233 7.40 17.95 7.95
C VAL A 233 6.97 18.59 6.65
N VAL A 234 6.42 19.81 6.77
CA VAL A 234 6.24 20.74 5.66
C VAL A 234 7.07 21.98 5.96
N VAL A 235 8.01 22.30 5.08
CA VAL A 235 8.94 23.41 5.24
C VAL A 235 8.87 24.34 4.03
N GLU A 236 8.91 25.63 4.33
CA GLU A 236 9.07 26.70 3.35
C GLU A 236 10.55 27.07 3.25
N LEU A 237 11.02 27.22 2.01
CA LEU A 237 12.36 27.59 1.63
C LEU A 237 12.29 28.96 0.95
N ASN A 238 12.94 29.98 1.52
CA ASN A 238 13.14 31.26 0.86
C ASN A 238 14.44 31.18 0.05
N THR A 239 14.30 30.95 -1.24
CA THR A 239 15.41 30.74 -2.18
C THR A 239 15.98 32.06 -2.73
N SER A 240 15.29 33.18 -2.48
CA SER A 240 15.76 34.52 -2.88
C SER A 240 16.67 35.20 -1.86
N ALA A 241 16.69 34.69 -0.62
CA ALA A 241 17.54 35.22 0.46
C ALA A 241 19.01 34.79 0.29
N SER A 242 19.94 35.55 0.87
CA SER A 242 21.37 35.24 0.87
C SER A 242 21.96 35.40 2.28
N PRO A 243 22.20 34.31 3.03
CA PRO A 243 21.95 32.90 2.65
C PRO A 243 20.45 32.59 2.52
N MET A 244 20.11 31.51 1.83
CA MET A 244 18.72 31.04 1.77
C MET A 244 18.24 30.66 3.18
N THR A 245 16.95 30.74 3.46
CA THR A 245 16.42 30.48 4.82
C THR A 245 15.28 29.47 4.80
N THR A 246 15.07 28.81 5.94
CA THR A 246 13.98 27.84 6.12
C THR A 246 12.98 28.30 7.17
N ARG A 247 11.70 27.93 6.98
CA ARG A 247 10.63 28.12 7.95
C ARG A 247 9.73 26.89 7.99
N VAL A 248 9.69 26.21 9.14
CA VAL A 248 8.79 25.07 9.34
C VAL A 248 7.35 25.59 9.35
N LEU A 249 6.54 25.09 8.43
CA LEU A 249 5.11 25.41 8.36
C LEU A 249 4.31 24.47 9.24
N ARG A 250 4.60 23.17 9.14
CA ARG A 250 3.90 22.09 9.84
C ARG A 250 4.89 20.99 10.19
N SER A 251 4.71 20.40 11.37
CA SER A 251 5.48 19.27 11.86
C SER A 251 4.52 18.36 12.62
N TYR A 252 4.49 17.09 12.25
CA TYR A 252 3.67 16.07 12.88
C TYR A 252 4.59 15.03 13.48
N ASP A 253 4.61 14.96 14.80
CA ASP A 253 5.42 13.98 15.52
C ASP A 253 4.81 12.59 15.38
N ARG A 254 5.67 11.56 15.34
CA ARG A 254 5.20 10.18 15.38
C ARG A 254 4.41 9.95 16.68
N PRO A 255 3.21 9.34 16.65
CA PRO A 255 2.32 9.27 17.80
C PRO A 255 2.90 8.61 19.05
N ASP A 256 3.79 7.64 18.88
CA ASP A 256 4.48 6.92 19.96
C ASP A 256 5.81 7.58 20.38
N HIS A 257 6.20 8.68 19.74
CA HIS A 257 7.50 9.34 19.89
C HIS A 257 8.71 8.41 19.69
N GLU A 258 8.59 7.43 18.80
CA GLU A 258 9.69 6.55 18.39
C GLU A 258 10.37 7.02 17.09
N THR A 259 11.46 6.35 16.74
CA THR A 259 12.12 6.54 15.44
C THR A 259 11.79 5.41 14.47
N SER A 260 11.65 5.76 13.19
CA SER A 260 11.63 4.85 12.05
C SER A 260 12.98 4.97 11.36
N ILE A 261 13.86 3.98 11.53
CA ILE A 261 15.26 4.05 11.06
C ILE A 261 15.43 4.24 9.54
N ALA A 262 14.39 3.91 8.76
CA ALA A 262 14.34 4.09 7.31
C ALA A 262 12.90 4.11 6.81
N ARG A 263 12.71 4.47 5.54
CA ARG A 263 11.42 4.46 4.84
C ARG A 263 10.46 5.50 5.43
N GLY A 264 9.17 5.38 5.13
CA GLY A 264 8.13 6.30 5.57
C GLY A 264 7.72 7.28 4.48
N SER A 265 6.54 7.85 4.63
CA SER A 265 5.93 8.74 3.64
C SER A 265 4.99 9.76 4.27
N MET A 266 4.76 10.85 3.52
CA MET A 266 3.79 11.88 3.84
C MET A 266 2.97 12.22 2.60
N GLN A 267 1.65 12.13 2.72
CA GLN A 267 0.71 12.51 1.68
C GLN A 267 -0.23 13.59 2.19
N MET A 268 -0.20 14.76 1.55
CA MET A 268 -1.26 15.76 1.72
C MET A 268 -2.51 15.30 0.96
N LEU A 269 -3.66 15.31 1.63
CA LEU A 269 -4.94 14.91 1.07
C LEU A 269 -5.73 16.11 0.53
N PRO A 270 -6.70 15.91 -0.39
CA PRO A 270 -7.49 17.00 -0.97
C PRO A 270 -8.34 17.80 0.03
N ASN A 271 -8.57 17.28 1.23
CA ASN A 271 -9.29 17.92 2.33
C ASN A 271 -8.35 18.60 3.35
N ASP A 272 -7.10 18.86 2.98
CA ASP A 272 -6.03 19.44 3.81
C ASP A 272 -5.55 18.59 5.01
N ASN A 273 -6.14 17.42 5.22
CA ASN A 273 -5.59 16.41 6.11
C ASN A 273 -4.25 15.89 5.57
N VAL A 274 -3.50 15.26 6.45
CA VAL A 274 -2.23 14.63 6.15
C VAL A 274 -2.33 13.15 6.50
N PHE A 275 -2.06 12.29 5.53
CA PHE A 275 -1.88 10.86 5.73
C PHE A 275 -0.39 10.55 5.82
N ILE A 276 0.02 9.85 6.88
CA ILE A 276 1.42 9.60 7.21
C ILE A 276 1.63 8.10 7.32
N GLY A 277 2.62 7.57 6.59
CA GLY A 277 3.12 6.23 6.76
C GLY A 277 4.40 6.25 7.58
N TRP A 278 4.35 5.71 8.80
CA TRP A 278 5.47 5.73 9.74
C TRP A 278 6.42 4.53 9.59
N ALA A 279 6.20 3.68 8.58
CA ALA A 279 6.98 2.49 8.23
C ALA A 279 7.04 1.39 9.29
N SER A 280 7.67 1.63 10.44
CA SER A 280 7.79 0.66 11.53
C SER A 280 6.40 0.27 12.06
N TYR A 281 6.21 -1.01 12.36
CA TYR A 281 4.94 -1.59 12.81
C TYR A 281 3.79 -1.47 11.79
N GLY A 282 4.09 -1.01 10.57
CA GLY A 282 3.09 -0.57 9.60
C GLY A 282 2.17 0.52 10.16
N LEU A 283 2.66 1.33 11.11
CA LEU A 283 1.91 2.41 11.71
C LEU A 283 1.53 3.44 10.63
N ILE A 284 0.26 3.80 10.57
CA ILE A 284 -0.30 4.84 9.73
C ILE A 284 -1.16 5.79 10.56
N SER A 285 -1.17 7.06 10.17
CA SER A 285 -2.06 8.05 10.78
C SER A 285 -2.68 8.94 9.71
N GLU A 286 -3.91 9.36 9.95
CA GLU A 286 -4.48 10.55 9.32
C GLU A 286 -4.68 11.61 10.38
N VAL A 287 -4.18 12.82 10.11
CA VAL A 287 -4.31 13.97 10.99
C VAL A 287 -4.90 15.14 10.22
N THR A 288 -5.63 16.01 10.91
CA THR A 288 -6.03 17.32 10.38
C THR A 288 -4.81 18.22 10.16
N GLN A 289 -5.02 19.36 9.51
CA GLN A 289 -3.94 20.32 9.24
C GLN A 289 -3.20 20.78 10.51
N ASP A 290 -3.90 20.91 11.64
CA ASP A 290 -3.34 21.31 12.94
C ASP A 290 -2.73 20.15 13.75
N GLY A 291 -2.80 18.92 13.23
CA GLY A 291 -2.21 17.73 13.84
C GLY A 291 -3.16 16.91 14.71
N THR A 292 -4.44 17.26 14.76
CA THR A 292 -5.45 16.46 15.49
C THR A 292 -5.62 15.09 14.82
N PRO A 293 -5.47 13.96 15.54
CA PRO A 293 -5.67 12.63 14.98
C PRO A 293 -7.12 12.39 14.53
N VAL A 294 -7.28 11.85 13.32
CA VAL A 294 -8.55 11.39 12.74
C VAL A 294 -8.60 9.87 12.71
N MET A 295 -7.47 9.24 12.36
CA MET A 295 -7.32 7.79 12.29
C MET A 295 -5.89 7.42 12.71
N GLU A 296 -5.76 6.32 13.43
CA GLU A 296 -4.50 5.59 13.58
C GLU A 296 -4.72 4.10 13.36
N ALA A 297 -3.77 3.43 12.69
CA ALA A 297 -3.75 1.98 12.61
C ALA A 297 -2.34 1.42 12.54
N ARG A 298 -2.15 0.20 13.03
CA ARG A 298 -0.88 -0.54 12.95
C ARG A 298 -1.12 -2.04 12.92
N PHE A 299 -0.11 -2.80 12.49
CA PHE A 299 -0.14 -4.26 12.62
C PHE A 299 -0.06 -4.68 14.08
N VAL A 300 -0.75 -5.76 14.43
CA VAL A 300 -0.61 -6.41 15.76
C VAL A 300 0.78 -7.03 15.92
N ASP A 301 1.35 -7.53 14.83
CA ASP A 301 2.72 -8.04 14.80
C ASP A 301 3.71 -6.88 14.64
N GLU A 302 4.43 -6.58 15.72
CA GLU A 302 5.43 -5.51 15.79
C GLU A 302 6.69 -5.79 14.95
N THR A 303 6.82 -6.97 14.34
CA THR A 303 7.92 -7.25 13.39
C THR A 303 7.60 -6.77 11.97
N MET A 304 6.33 -6.45 11.68
CA MET A 304 5.90 -6.00 10.37
C MET A 304 6.30 -4.55 10.11
N SER A 305 6.57 -4.22 8.86
CA SER A 305 6.87 -2.85 8.44
C SER A 305 6.39 -2.60 7.01
N THR A 306 5.98 -1.37 6.74
CA THR A 306 5.66 -0.91 5.38
C THR A 306 6.81 -0.08 4.82
N TYR A 307 6.89 0.04 3.50
CA TYR A 307 7.84 0.94 2.84
C TYR A 307 7.30 2.37 2.78
N ARG A 308 6.14 2.53 2.14
CA ARG A 308 5.33 3.74 2.16
C ARG A 308 3.88 3.34 2.36
N SER A 309 3.04 4.28 2.75
CA SER A 309 1.60 4.09 2.86
C SER A 309 0.88 5.29 2.26
N TYR A 310 -0.22 5.03 1.56
CA TYR A 310 -0.97 6.04 0.83
C TYR A 310 -2.48 5.86 1.01
N LYS A 311 -3.21 6.96 0.87
CA LYS A 311 -4.67 7.01 0.86
C LYS A 311 -5.15 7.65 -0.44
N PHE A 312 -6.00 6.92 -1.17
CA PHE A 312 -6.56 7.38 -2.43
C PHE A 312 -8.02 6.98 -2.57
N ASN A 313 -8.75 7.76 -3.37
CA ASN A 313 -10.06 7.34 -3.85
C ASN A 313 -9.90 6.47 -5.10
N PHE A 314 -10.18 5.17 -4.96
CA PHE A 314 -10.11 4.20 -6.05
C PHE A 314 -11.30 3.24 -6.00
N THR A 315 -11.96 3.09 -7.14
CA THR A 315 -13.08 2.17 -7.31
C THR A 315 -12.60 0.97 -8.10
N GLY A 316 -12.43 -0.17 -7.43
CA GLY A 316 -12.09 -1.44 -8.07
C GLY A 316 -13.34 -2.16 -8.59
N ARG A 317 -13.24 -2.70 -9.81
CA ARG A 317 -14.30 -3.37 -10.57
C ARG A 317 -13.75 -4.69 -11.15
N PRO A 318 -13.43 -5.67 -10.30
CA PRO A 318 -12.83 -6.93 -10.75
C PRO A 318 -13.72 -7.63 -11.78
N SER A 319 -13.10 -8.26 -12.79
CA SER A 319 -13.80 -8.99 -13.85
C SER A 319 -14.36 -10.34 -13.39
N LEU A 320 -13.76 -10.93 -12.37
CA LEU A 320 -14.29 -12.14 -11.73
C LEU A 320 -15.56 -11.79 -10.94
N PRO A 321 -16.59 -12.66 -10.95
CA PRO A 321 -17.81 -12.43 -10.19
C PRO A 321 -17.55 -12.49 -8.68
N PRO A 322 -18.48 -11.97 -7.85
CA PRO A 322 -18.43 -12.22 -6.42
C PRO A 322 -18.48 -13.72 -6.14
N VAL A 323 -17.88 -14.14 -5.03
CA VAL A 323 -17.82 -15.53 -4.60
C VAL A 323 -18.67 -15.74 -3.36
N THR A 324 -19.22 -16.95 -3.25
CA THR A 324 -19.96 -17.37 -2.06
C THR A 324 -19.66 -18.81 -1.69
N LYS A 325 -19.63 -19.08 -0.39
CA LYS A 325 -19.53 -20.41 0.19
C LYS A 325 -20.61 -20.57 1.25
N SER A 326 -21.33 -21.68 1.22
CA SER A 326 -22.35 -22.00 2.22
C SER A 326 -21.98 -23.27 2.95
N ILE A 327 -22.11 -23.29 4.28
CA ILE A 327 -21.77 -24.43 5.13
C ILE A 327 -22.99 -24.77 5.99
N VAL A 328 -23.44 -26.03 5.91
CA VAL A 328 -24.60 -26.51 6.64
C VAL A 328 -24.16 -27.12 7.96
N TYR A 329 -24.82 -26.73 9.05
CA TYR A 329 -24.64 -27.33 10.38
C TYR A 329 -25.97 -27.87 10.88
N GLY A 330 -25.99 -29.13 11.32
CA GLY A 330 -27.17 -29.75 11.92
C GLY A 330 -27.06 -31.26 12.03
N SER A 331 -27.97 -31.86 12.79
CA SER A 331 -28.07 -33.31 12.91
C SER A 331 -28.87 -33.95 11.77
N THR A 332 -29.82 -33.21 11.18
CA THR A 332 -30.64 -33.63 10.03
C THR A 332 -30.95 -32.42 9.15
N PRO A 333 -31.34 -32.58 7.87
CA PRO A 333 -31.78 -31.48 7.02
C PRO A 333 -32.89 -30.61 7.64
N LYS A 334 -33.79 -31.22 8.43
CA LYS A 334 -34.90 -30.52 9.12
C LYS A 334 -34.45 -29.72 10.36
N ARG A 335 -33.29 -30.03 10.95
CA ARG A 335 -32.75 -29.36 12.16
C ARG A 335 -31.40 -28.72 11.87
N ALA A 336 -31.31 -28.12 10.69
CA ALA A 336 -30.10 -27.51 10.19
C ALA A 336 -30.19 -25.98 10.25
N ASN A 337 -29.02 -25.34 10.26
CA ASN A 337 -28.84 -23.97 9.85
C ASN A 337 -27.81 -23.95 8.72
N THR A 338 -27.95 -23.02 7.80
CA THR A 338 -26.96 -22.81 6.73
C THR A 338 -26.30 -21.45 6.93
N PHE A 339 -24.97 -21.44 6.97
CA PHE A 339 -24.16 -20.24 7.10
C PHE A 339 -23.60 -19.88 5.73
N HIS A 340 -23.88 -18.66 5.28
CA HIS A 340 -23.52 -18.16 3.98
C HIS A 340 -22.45 -17.10 4.14
N TYR A 341 -21.32 -17.29 3.46
CA TYR A 341 -20.22 -16.36 3.39
C TYR A 341 -20.15 -15.81 1.97
N CYS A 342 -19.97 -14.51 1.84
CA CYS A 342 -19.83 -13.86 0.53
C CYS A 342 -18.81 -12.73 0.57
N SER A 343 -18.08 -12.60 -0.53
CA SER A 343 -17.08 -11.56 -0.73
C SER A 343 -16.87 -11.30 -2.22
N TRP A 344 -16.36 -10.11 -2.54
CA TRP A 344 -15.93 -9.78 -3.90
C TRP A 344 -14.55 -9.16 -3.85
N ASN A 345 -13.52 -10.00 -3.94
CA ASN A 345 -12.15 -9.55 -3.80
C ASN A 345 -11.80 -8.51 -4.88
N GLY A 346 -11.44 -7.30 -4.45
CA GLY A 346 -11.14 -6.15 -5.30
C GLY A 346 -12.31 -5.22 -5.62
N ALA A 347 -13.57 -5.59 -5.35
CA ALA A 347 -14.67 -4.64 -5.50
C ALA A 347 -14.72 -3.73 -4.26
N THR A 348 -14.57 -2.42 -4.43
CA THR A 348 -14.38 -1.48 -3.30
C THR A 348 -15.61 -0.66 -2.91
N ASP A 349 -16.73 -0.81 -3.63
CA ASP A 349 -17.93 0.00 -3.48
C ASP A 349 -19.23 -0.84 -3.46
N VAL A 350 -19.11 -2.12 -3.06
CA VAL A 350 -20.26 -2.95 -2.71
C VAL A 350 -20.86 -2.39 -1.42
N ASN A 351 -22.14 -2.02 -1.46
CA ASN A 351 -22.88 -1.48 -0.32
C ASN A 351 -23.64 -2.57 0.44
N SER A 352 -24.30 -3.47 -0.27
CA SER A 352 -25.04 -4.59 0.32
C SER A 352 -25.09 -5.81 -0.59
N TRP A 353 -25.61 -6.90 -0.07
CA TRP A 353 -25.73 -8.19 -0.73
C TRP A 353 -27.17 -8.66 -0.73
N ASN A 354 -27.70 -9.06 -1.89
CA ASN A 354 -28.90 -9.88 -1.95
C ASN A 354 -28.48 -11.35 -1.97
N LEU A 355 -28.99 -12.14 -1.04
CA LEU A 355 -28.74 -13.58 -0.96
C LEU A 355 -29.95 -14.33 -1.49
N TYR A 356 -29.76 -15.19 -2.49
CA TYR A 356 -30.82 -15.99 -3.07
C TYR A 356 -30.56 -17.47 -2.85
N GLY A 357 -31.56 -18.17 -2.31
CA GLY A 357 -31.49 -19.58 -1.97
C GLY A 357 -32.44 -20.41 -2.81
N SER A 358 -32.11 -21.69 -2.99
CA SER A 358 -32.97 -22.66 -3.65
C SER A 358 -32.70 -24.08 -3.17
N SER A 359 -33.72 -24.94 -3.23
CA SER A 359 -33.57 -26.39 -3.10
C SER A 359 -33.18 -27.08 -4.41
N LYS A 360 -33.35 -26.39 -5.55
CA LYS A 360 -33.04 -26.90 -6.90
C LYS A 360 -32.09 -25.96 -7.64
N ASN A 361 -31.22 -26.49 -8.50
CA ASN A 361 -30.35 -25.67 -9.34
C ASN A 361 -31.06 -25.25 -10.64
N SER A 362 -32.14 -24.49 -10.53
CA SER A 362 -32.89 -23.94 -11.68
C SER A 362 -33.09 -22.44 -11.47
N SER A 363 -32.98 -21.64 -12.52
CA SER A 363 -33.11 -20.17 -12.43
C SER A 363 -34.41 -19.73 -11.76
N ASP A 364 -35.48 -20.47 -11.99
CA ASP A 364 -36.84 -20.11 -11.59
C ASP A 364 -37.16 -20.52 -10.15
N SER A 365 -36.26 -21.26 -9.49
CA SER A 365 -36.46 -21.78 -8.13
C SER A 365 -35.77 -20.95 -7.04
N PHE A 366 -34.96 -19.96 -7.40
CA PHE A 366 -34.27 -19.12 -6.42
C PHE A 366 -35.19 -18.05 -5.85
N THR A 367 -35.19 -17.92 -4.52
CA THR A 367 -35.93 -16.88 -3.79
C THR A 367 -34.98 -16.03 -2.96
N LEU A 368 -35.31 -14.75 -2.82
CA LEU A 368 -34.56 -13.83 -1.98
C LEU A 368 -34.70 -14.25 -0.52
N LEU A 369 -33.57 -14.58 0.12
CA LEU A 369 -33.50 -14.93 1.54
C LEU A 369 -33.30 -13.68 2.39
N ALA A 370 -32.39 -12.79 1.97
CA ALA A 370 -32.02 -11.60 2.73
C ALA A 370 -31.35 -10.53 1.86
N ASN A 371 -31.44 -9.27 2.32
CA ASN A 371 -30.51 -8.20 1.94
C ASN A 371 -29.64 -7.86 3.16
N VAL A 372 -28.31 -7.85 3.00
CA VAL A 372 -27.35 -7.66 4.11
C VAL A 372 -26.34 -6.59 3.76
N GLU A 373 -26.21 -5.57 4.59
CA GLU A 373 -25.20 -4.51 4.41
C GLU A 373 -23.78 -5.06 4.54
N LYS A 374 -22.86 -4.55 3.72
CA LYS A 374 -21.44 -4.92 3.79
C LYS A 374 -20.72 -4.01 4.77
N THR A 375 -20.36 -4.54 5.93
CA THR A 375 -19.63 -3.80 6.98
C THR A 375 -18.16 -4.18 7.10
N ASP A 376 -17.73 -5.28 6.47
CA ASP A 376 -16.37 -5.82 6.52
C ASP A 376 -15.97 -6.42 5.15
N PHE A 377 -14.76 -6.96 5.00
CA PHE A 377 -14.29 -7.63 3.78
C PHE A 377 -15.19 -8.79 3.35
N GLU A 378 -15.48 -9.71 4.28
CA GLU A 378 -16.39 -10.83 4.09
C GLU A 378 -17.69 -10.59 4.86
N THR A 379 -18.83 -10.90 4.23
CA THR A 379 -20.15 -10.79 4.85
C THR A 379 -20.69 -12.20 5.14
N MET A 380 -21.11 -12.42 6.37
CA MET A 380 -21.73 -13.68 6.81
C MET A 380 -23.21 -13.48 7.14
N TYR A 381 -24.05 -14.39 6.67
CA TYR A 381 -25.47 -14.45 7.01
C TYR A 381 -25.92 -15.89 7.28
N MET A 382 -26.79 -16.08 8.27
CA MET A 382 -27.29 -17.40 8.64
C MET A 382 -28.78 -17.53 8.32
N THR A 383 -29.15 -18.64 7.70
CA THR A 383 -30.54 -19.03 7.47
C THR A 383 -30.88 -20.26 8.30
N ARG A 384 -32.13 -20.31 8.76
CA ARG A 384 -32.67 -21.53 9.37
C ARG A 384 -33.04 -22.52 8.28
N GLY A 385 -32.76 -23.80 8.53
CA GLY A 385 -32.98 -24.88 7.57
C GLY A 385 -31.81 -25.12 6.63
N PHE A 386 -31.96 -26.16 5.83
CA PHE A 386 -31.01 -26.53 4.79
C PHE A 386 -31.31 -25.78 3.48
N VAL A 387 -30.38 -24.93 3.06
CA VAL A 387 -30.40 -24.29 1.73
C VAL A 387 -29.44 -25.05 0.82
N THR A 388 -29.95 -25.63 -0.27
CA THR A 388 -29.14 -26.50 -1.15
C THR A 388 -28.21 -25.70 -2.06
N TYR A 389 -28.72 -24.66 -2.70
CA TYR A 389 -27.97 -23.79 -3.60
C TYR A 389 -28.11 -22.34 -3.17
N LEU A 390 -27.02 -21.58 -3.31
CA LEU A 390 -26.99 -20.14 -3.05
C LEU A 390 -26.30 -19.42 -4.21
N TYR A 391 -26.82 -18.26 -4.59
CA TYR A 391 -26.02 -17.22 -5.23
C TYR A 391 -26.25 -15.87 -4.55
N VAL A 392 -25.34 -14.94 -4.78
CA VAL A 392 -25.43 -13.57 -4.26
C VAL A 392 -25.38 -12.55 -5.38
N GLU A 393 -26.05 -11.41 -5.18
CA GLU A 393 -25.88 -10.20 -5.98
C GLU A 393 -25.20 -9.14 -5.11
N ALA A 394 -24.14 -8.55 -5.64
CA ALA A 394 -23.51 -7.37 -5.05
C ALA A 394 -24.30 -6.12 -5.48
N ILE A 395 -24.70 -5.31 -4.52
CA ILE A 395 -25.52 -4.12 -4.72
C ILE A 395 -24.70 -2.87 -4.42
N GLY A 396 -24.71 -1.91 -5.35
CA GLY A 396 -24.05 -0.62 -5.19
C GLY A 396 -24.84 0.33 -4.30
N ALA A 397 -24.21 1.44 -3.89
CA ALA A 397 -24.87 2.48 -3.10
C ALA A 397 -26.07 3.15 -3.84
N ASP A 398 -26.13 3.03 -5.17
CA ASP A 398 -27.26 3.49 -5.99
C ASP A 398 -28.42 2.48 -6.06
N GLY A 399 -28.31 1.35 -5.36
CA GLY A 399 -29.29 0.28 -5.30
C GLY A 399 -29.28 -0.67 -6.51
N LYS A 400 -28.33 -0.53 -7.45
CA LYS A 400 -28.27 -1.39 -8.63
C LYS A 400 -27.41 -2.63 -8.38
N VAL A 401 -27.77 -3.71 -9.07
CA VAL A 401 -26.95 -4.93 -9.15
C VAL A 401 -25.68 -4.64 -9.94
N MET A 402 -24.53 -4.85 -9.30
CA MET A 402 -23.20 -4.66 -9.89
C MET A 402 -22.64 -5.95 -10.47
N GLY A 403 -22.94 -7.08 -9.83
CA GLY A 403 -22.42 -8.38 -10.21
C GLY A 403 -23.15 -9.50 -9.47
N ARG A 404 -23.13 -10.70 -10.05
CA ARG A 404 -23.81 -11.88 -9.51
C ARG A 404 -22.83 -13.04 -9.43
N SER A 405 -22.86 -13.79 -8.34
CA SER A 405 -22.04 -15.00 -8.20
C SER A 405 -22.60 -16.14 -9.05
N ILE A 406 -21.74 -17.12 -9.35
CA ILE A 406 -22.22 -18.41 -9.86
C ILE A 406 -23.01 -19.09 -8.72
N PRO A 407 -24.16 -19.72 -9.00
CA PRO A 407 -24.84 -20.55 -8.00
C PRO A 407 -23.96 -21.71 -7.54
N THR A 408 -23.81 -21.84 -6.22
CA THR A 408 -22.96 -22.84 -5.58
C THR A 408 -23.79 -23.70 -4.64
N ALA A 409 -23.53 -25.01 -4.64
CA ALA A 409 -24.13 -25.93 -3.67
C ALA A 409 -23.54 -25.72 -2.27
N SER A 410 -24.37 -25.84 -1.23
CA SER A 410 -23.89 -25.78 0.15
C SER A 410 -23.07 -27.02 0.52
N GLU A 411 -22.02 -26.81 1.29
CA GLU A 411 -21.20 -27.87 1.87
C GLU A 411 -21.99 -28.61 2.94
N LEU A 412 -22.17 -29.91 2.75
CA LEU A 412 -22.95 -30.78 3.64
C LEU A 412 -22.07 -31.38 4.75
N PRO A 413 -22.63 -31.63 5.94
CA PRO A 413 -21.96 -32.45 6.94
C PRO A 413 -21.65 -33.84 6.37
N ARG A 414 -20.40 -34.29 6.52
CA ARG A 414 -19.98 -35.62 6.02
C ARG A 414 -20.86 -36.77 6.55
N THR A 415 -21.41 -36.63 7.76
CA THR A 415 -22.30 -37.60 8.39
C THR A 415 -23.66 -37.74 7.70
N TRP A 416 -24.07 -36.77 6.88
CA TRP A 416 -25.34 -36.83 6.15
C TRP A 416 -25.23 -37.61 4.84
N ILE A 417 -24.02 -37.71 4.27
CA ILE A 417 -23.79 -38.43 3.02
C ILE A 417 -24.01 -39.93 3.24
N GLY A 418 -24.91 -40.53 2.46
CA GLY A 418 -25.36 -41.91 2.60
C GLY A 418 -26.45 -42.13 3.66
N THR A 419 -26.71 -41.14 4.52
CA THR A 419 -27.75 -41.21 5.57
C THR A 419 -29.00 -40.44 5.18
N PHE A 420 -28.84 -39.18 4.78
CA PHE A 420 -29.93 -38.25 4.41
C PHE A 420 -29.74 -37.67 3.01
N CYS A 421 -28.52 -37.70 2.50
CA CYS A 421 -28.15 -37.11 1.22
C CYS A 421 -27.33 -38.10 0.40
N THR A 422 -27.51 -38.06 -0.92
CA THR A 422 -26.63 -38.73 -1.87
C THR A 422 -25.25 -38.06 -1.93
N ALA A 423 -24.26 -38.75 -2.47
CA ALA A 423 -22.93 -38.16 -2.73
C ALA A 423 -23.00 -36.96 -3.69
N ASP A 424 -24.02 -36.91 -4.56
CA ASP A 424 -24.28 -35.82 -5.50
C ASP A 424 -25.05 -34.64 -4.87
N GLY A 425 -25.24 -34.65 -3.54
CA GLY A 425 -25.82 -33.53 -2.79
C GLY A 425 -27.36 -33.45 -2.79
N ILE A 426 -28.04 -34.46 -3.34
CA ILE A 426 -29.50 -34.57 -3.27
C ILE A 426 -29.88 -35.11 -1.89
N CYS A 427 -30.54 -34.29 -1.06
CA CYS A 427 -31.04 -34.70 0.25
C CYS A 427 -32.53 -35.00 0.21
N GLU A 428 -32.98 -35.98 0.98
CA GLU A 428 -34.40 -36.23 1.20
C GLU A 428 -34.98 -35.15 2.12
N ILE A 429 -35.85 -34.32 1.55
CA ILE A 429 -36.61 -33.29 2.25
C ILE A 429 -38.09 -33.63 1.96
N ASP A 430 -38.85 -34.11 2.95
CA ASP A 430 -40.28 -34.39 2.76
C ASP A 430 -41.00 -33.13 2.23
N GLU A 431 -41.67 -33.24 1.07
CA GLU A 431 -42.24 -32.12 0.28
C GLU A 431 -43.44 -31.38 0.93
N HIS A 432 -43.69 -31.52 2.23
CA HIS A 432 -44.90 -31.01 2.89
C HIS A 432 -44.70 -29.83 3.87
N ASP A 433 -43.55 -29.15 3.87
CA ASP A 433 -43.28 -28.08 4.85
C ASP A 433 -43.09 -26.69 4.21
N GLU A 434 -44.10 -25.83 4.32
CA GLU A 434 -44.18 -24.44 3.82
C GLU A 434 -43.34 -23.44 4.65
N SER A 435 -42.12 -23.80 5.08
CA SER A 435 -41.33 -22.98 6.02
C SER A 435 -40.43 -21.90 5.41
N LEU A 436 -40.47 -21.70 4.08
CA LEU A 436 -39.94 -20.47 3.46
C LEU A 436 -40.98 -19.34 3.54
N GLN A 437 -41.38 -18.94 4.76
CA GLN A 437 -42.18 -17.73 4.98
C GLN A 437 -41.34 -16.62 5.61
N LYS A 438 -41.62 -15.39 5.14
CA LYS A 438 -40.95 -14.10 5.34
C LYS A 438 -40.41 -13.85 6.76
N PRO A 439 -39.33 -13.06 6.91
CA PRO A 439 -38.85 -12.68 8.23
C PRO A 439 -39.85 -11.76 8.94
N GLU A 440 -40.26 -12.14 10.15
CA GLU A 440 -40.87 -11.23 11.11
C GLU A 440 -39.79 -10.28 11.65
N HIS A 441 -40.05 -8.98 11.54
CA HIS A 441 -39.28 -7.95 12.22
C HIS A 441 -39.57 -8.00 13.72
N GLU A 442 -38.73 -8.66 14.50
CA GLU A 442 -38.67 -8.44 15.95
C GLU A 442 -37.37 -7.70 16.33
N HIS A 443 -37.52 -6.41 16.62
CA HIS A 443 -36.55 -5.67 17.42
C HIS A 443 -36.62 -6.20 18.87
N SER A 444 -35.60 -6.93 19.31
CA SER A 444 -35.29 -7.05 20.73
C SER A 444 -33.94 -6.41 21.00
N GLY A 445 -33.97 -5.28 21.71
CA GLY A 445 -32.79 -4.71 22.33
C GLY A 445 -32.46 -5.49 23.59
N ALA A 446 -31.31 -6.14 23.62
CA ALA A 446 -30.71 -6.65 24.85
C ALA A 446 -29.22 -6.31 24.85
N LYS A 447 -28.82 -5.43 25.78
CA LYS A 447 -27.43 -5.16 26.15
C LYS A 447 -26.81 -6.45 26.70
N LEU A 448 -25.64 -6.84 26.20
CA LEU A 448 -24.80 -7.88 26.80
C LEU A 448 -23.50 -7.24 27.28
N ASP A 449 -23.29 -7.37 28.59
CA ASP A 449 -22.16 -6.92 29.38
C ASP A 449 -20.91 -7.75 29.05
N HIS A 450 -19.73 -7.13 28.93
CA HIS A 450 -18.48 -7.79 28.54
C HIS A 450 -17.73 -8.31 29.78
N GLY A 451 -17.74 -9.63 29.97
CA GLY A 451 -16.77 -10.35 30.80
C GLY A 451 -15.76 -11.08 29.93
N MET A 452 -14.49 -10.64 29.94
CA MET A 452 -13.38 -11.22 29.21
C MET A 452 -12.83 -12.44 29.98
N GLU A 453 -12.93 -13.64 29.42
CA GLU A 453 -12.08 -14.79 29.81
C GLU A 453 -11.46 -15.40 28.56
N VAL A 454 -10.12 -15.35 28.51
CA VAL A 454 -9.28 -15.90 27.45
C VAL A 454 -9.05 -17.38 27.77
N THR A 455 -9.49 -18.28 26.88
CA THR A 455 -9.09 -19.69 26.91
C THR A 455 -8.33 -20.06 25.64
N SER A 456 -7.10 -20.52 25.83
CA SER A 456 -6.20 -21.02 24.80
C SER A 456 -6.64 -22.41 24.33
N LEU A 457 -6.77 -22.62 23.02
CA LEU A 457 -6.92 -23.95 22.42
C LEU A 457 -5.64 -24.36 21.69
N THR A 458 -5.15 -25.53 22.07
CA THR A 458 -3.97 -26.22 21.53
C THR A 458 -4.22 -26.78 20.14
N LYS A 459 -3.15 -26.72 19.33
CA LYS A 459 -2.99 -27.20 17.95
C LYS A 459 -3.20 -28.71 17.83
N ASP A 460 -4.06 -29.12 16.89
CA ASP A 460 -3.93 -30.40 16.18
C ASP A 460 -3.91 -30.12 14.67
N ALA A 461 -2.97 -30.77 14.00
CA ALA A 461 -2.57 -30.50 12.62
C ALA A 461 -3.47 -31.23 11.60
N LEU A 462 -3.98 -30.49 10.61
CA LEU A 462 -4.39 -31.02 9.30
C LEU A 462 -4.11 -29.96 8.23
N ASP A 463 -3.46 -30.40 7.15
CA ASP A 463 -3.07 -29.62 5.97
C ASP A 463 -4.28 -29.14 5.15
N GLU A 464 -4.59 -27.85 5.20
CA GLU A 464 -5.24 -27.06 4.15
C GLU A 464 -4.77 -25.58 4.26
N PRO A 465 -4.70 -24.81 3.16
CA PRO A 465 -4.16 -23.45 3.18
C PRO A 465 -5.10 -22.50 3.93
N MET A 466 -4.74 -22.23 5.19
CA MET A 466 -5.40 -21.23 6.02
C MET A 466 -4.96 -19.84 5.55
N MET A 467 -5.89 -19.05 5.00
CA MET A 467 -5.71 -17.61 4.84
C MET A 467 -5.62 -16.98 6.23
N LEU A 468 -4.40 -16.76 6.72
CA LEU A 468 -4.14 -15.96 7.91
C LEU A 468 -4.47 -14.51 7.59
N GLY A 469 -5.64 -14.06 8.05
CA GLY A 469 -5.97 -12.65 8.10
C GLY A 469 -4.97 -11.93 9.01
N ILE A 470 -4.18 -11.02 8.44
CA ILE A 470 -3.33 -10.13 9.21
C ILE A 470 -4.26 -9.10 9.86
N GLY A 471 -4.41 -9.18 11.19
CA GLY A 471 -5.25 -8.25 11.94
C GLY A 471 -4.63 -6.84 11.94
N LEU A 472 -5.41 -5.85 11.53
CA LEU A 472 -5.09 -4.43 11.66
C LEU A 472 -5.88 -3.88 12.86
N SER A 473 -5.19 -3.29 13.84
CA SER A 473 -5.87 -2.56 14.92
C SER A 473 -6.09 -1.13 14.45
N VAL A 474 -7.35 -0.67 14.45
CA VAL A 474 -7.72 0.71 14.06
C VAL A 474 -8.32 1.43 15.25
N ILE A 475 -7.81 2.61 15.57
CA ILE A 475 -8.42 3.54 16.54
C ILE A 475 -8.95 4.74 15.74
N ILE A 476 -10.25 4.97 15.82
CA ILE A 476 -10.91 6.14 15.23
C ILE A 476 -11.22 7.11 16.36
N ALA A 477 -10.72 8.35 16.27
CA ALA A 477 -11.12 9.41 17.18
C ALA A 477 -12.50 9.92 16.75
N MET A 478 -13.49 9.91 17.67
CA MET A 478 -14.84 10.47 17.43
C MET A 478 -14.85 11.98 17.58
#